data_AF-A0AAW8IGA7-F1
#
_entry.id   AF-A0AAW8IGA7-F1
#
_cell.length_a   1.000
_cell.length_b   1.000
_cell.length_c   1.000
_cell.angle_alpha   90.00
_cell.angle_beta   90.00
_cell.angle_gamma   90.00
#
_symmetry.space_group_name_H-M   'P 1'
#
loop_
_entity.id
_entity.type
_entity.pdbx_description
1 polymer ?
#
loop_
_entity_poly.entity_id
_entity_poly.type
_entity_poly.pdbx_seq_one_letter_code
_entity_poly.pdbx_strand_id
1 'polypeptide(L)'
;MEVIGQNPSTTPERYGYAYDRLNRLLAGYYQNPNNPNSKENTESLDYDLNGNITNLYRTSVVSYGTNTATVIDDLTYTYAEGGNKLTGITDSSQNQTGYENYPPTYPINYDLNGNMLSMSGKGISSIQYNFLNLPNEINMGFNSPFDVSHTYRADGSKLRKTTVSTVTGFQNMTITTELTDYLDGFQYKKTNIETLGGGPGDLELMLVAPVETSRAMEMEAFSLEDLIEPSNPGIINPIGGIAAILKTQDLQFFPTAEGFYDYQKDQYIYQYKDHLGNARVSFGKNSAGVLEITDANDYYPFGMNHLKTGNAFFGGSYKAYKYNGKELQETGMYDYGARFYMPDIGRWGVVDPLAEKMTRHSPFNYAFNNPIRFIDPDGRAPADDHFNKYGRYIGTDNKKTNNVVVHTNSSATKLSQLKGNTGAASLSQLDYSTRGTTKAVSNLLSHYASAKGISGHTGVYKGSRGSAYNNDRGNIFFNIKDLGNGTYNNAYNIRSTLNHEGGKFGHKNESKKGDYSFELHSKVYLNEARHPDFGKTTQAYRYGQAASFSQRVLNAAEKESSYGTNHMNMINDYNNSSTGNTGGVTITAYNGGNNLPTSTTITVSVGNSTYPAKPYEDIKNPRD
;
A
#
# COMPACT_ATOMS: atom_id res chain seq x y z
N MET A 1 -11.51 -20.37 5.93
CA MET A 1 -10.58 -20.30 4.80
C MET A 1 -11.33 -20.45 3.49
N GLU A 2 -11.01 -19.58 2.55
CA GLU A 2 -11.62 -19.56 1.23
C GLU A 2 -11.11 -20.68 0.32
N VAL A 3 -12.00 -21.21 -0.52
CA VAL A 3 -11.72 -22.31 -1.46
C VAL A 3 -11.81 -21.77 -2.89
N ILE A 4 -10.76 -22.01 -3.69
CA ILE A 4 -10.72 -21.61 -5.10
C ILE A 4 -11.88 -22.28 -5.86
N GLY A 5 -12.54 -21.52 -6.74
CA GLY A 5 -13.69 -22.02 -7.48
C GLY A 5 -15.01 -22.04 -6.69
N GLN A 6 -15.01 -21.61 -5.42
CA GLN A 6 -16.20 -21.54 -4.57
C GLN A 6 -16.52 -20.10 -4.18
N ASN A 7 -17.72 -19.87 -3.65
CA ASN A 7 -18.12 -18.59 -3.08
C ASN A 7 -17.45 -18.34 -1.74
N PRO A 8 -17.24 -17.07 -1.36
CA PRO A 8 -16.57 -16.74 -0.11
C PRO A 8 -17.37 -17.16 1.13
N SER A 9 -16.66 -17.56 2.18
CA SER A 9 -17.23 -17.89 3.48
C SER A 9 -17.84 -16.65 4.14
N THR A 10 -19.04 -16.79 4.70
CA THR A 10 -19.68 -15.73 5.50
C THR A 10 -19.18 -15.68 6.95
N THR A 11 -18.36 -16.65 7.36
CA THR A 11 -17.80 -16.71 8.72
C THR A 11 -16.63 -15.72 8.83
N PRO A 12 -16.72 -14.71 9.71
CA PRO A 12 -15.67 -13.72 9.85
C PRO A 12 -14.40 -14.32 10.46
N GLU A 13 -13.28 -14.04 9.81
CA GLU A 13 -11.94 -14.34 10.32
C GLU A 13 -11.45 -13.22 11.25
N ARG A 14 -10.75 -13.57 12.32
CA ARG A 14 -10.34 -12.65 13.37
C ARG A 14 -8.83 -12.66 13.56
N TYR A 15 -8.27 -11.48 13.76
CA TYR A 15 -6.86 -11.26 14.02
C TYR A 15 -6.67 -10.45 15.29
N GLY A 16 -5.73 -10.85 16.13
CA GLY A 16 -5.29 -10.09 17.31
C GLY A 16 -3.83 -9.68 17.17
N TYR A 17 -3.45 -8.55 17.77
CA TYR A 17 -2.09 -8.03 17.72
C TYR A 17 -1.64 -7.55 19.10
N ALA A 18 -0.38 -7.79 19.45
CA ALA A 18 0.26 -7.29 20.65
C ALA A 18 1.47 -6.43 20.29
N TYR A 19 1.76 -5.42 21.11
CA TYR A 19 2.82 -4.45 20.87
C TYR A 19 3.63 -4.18 22.13
N ASP A 20 4.87 -3.78 21.95
CA ASP A 20 5.70 -3.28 23.04
C ASP A 20 5.43 -1.79 23.33
N ARG A 21 6.13 -1.25 24.34
CA ARG A 21 6.00 0.16 24.74
C ARG A 21 6.50 1.15 23.69
N LEU A 22 7.27 0.70 22.70
CA LEU A 22 7.77 1.50 21.58
C LEU A 22 6.87 1.38 20.35
N ASN A 23 5.70 0.74 20.49
CA ASN A 23 4.74 0.52 19.40
C ASN A 23 5.30 -0.38 18.27
N ARG A 24 6.20 -1.31 18.61
CA ARG A 24 6.66 -2.39 17.73
C ARG A 24 5.80 -3.64 17.96
N LEU A 25 5.54 -4.41 16.91
CA LEU A 25 4.69 -5.60 16.97
C LEU A 25 5.39 -6.74 17.71
N LEU A 26 4.83 -7.20 18.82
CA LEU A 26 5.34 -8.38 19.53
C LEU A 26 4.75 -9.68 18.98
N ALA A 27 3.47 -9.64 18.57
CA ALA A 27 2.83 -10.79 17.97
C ALA A 27 1.56 -10.43 17.20
N GLY A 28 1.24 -11.24 16.20
CA GLY A 28 -0.06 -11.32 15.55
C GLY A 28 -0.59 -12.76 15.64
N TYR A 29 -1.88 -12.90 15.93
CA TYR A 29 -2.53 -14.20 16.10
C TYR A 29 -3.79 -14.25 15.25
N TYR A 30 -3.92 -15.30 14.43
CA TYR A 30 -5.19 -15.65 13.81
C TYR A 30 -6.06 -16.42 14.82
N GLN A 31 -7.30 -15.98 14.98
CA GLN A 31 -8.28 -16.61 15.86
C GLN A 31 -9.24 -17.43 15.01
N ASN A 32 -8.96 -18.73 14.89
CA ASN A 32 -9.81 -19.66 14.16
C ASN A 32 -11.25 -19.60 14.73
N PRO A 33 -12.27 -19.36 13.89
CA PRO A 33 -13.65 -19.24 14.35
C PRO A 33 -14.18 -20.47 15.10
N ASN A 34 -13.70 -21.67 14.76
CA ASN A 34 -14.10 -22.93 15.36
C ASN A 34 -13.28 -23.26 16.62
N ASN A 35 -12.02 -22.83 16.68
CA ASN A 35 -11.16 -23.01 17.84
C ASN A 35 -10.18 -21.83 18.00
N PRO A 36 -10.59 -20.74 18.68
CA PRO A 36 -9.74 -19.55 18.84
C PRO A 36 -8.41 -19.81 19.55
N ASN A 37 -8.28 -20.94 20.24
CA ASN A 37 -7.08 -21.33 20.98
C ASN A 37 -6.17 -22.27 20.18
N SER A 38 -6.46 -22.54 18.90
CA SER A 38 -5.64 -23.41 18.05
C SER A 38 -4.22 -22.88 17.83
N LYS A 39 -4.04 -21.56 18.04
CA LYS A 39 -2.79 -20.80 17.79
C LYS A 39 -2.30 -20.91 16.35
N GLU A 40 -3.17 -21.28 15.42
CA GLU A 40 -2.83 -21.35 14.00
C GLU A 40 -2.43 -19.98 13.47
N ASN A 41 -1.50 -19.96 12.51
CA ASN A 41 -1.07 -18.73 11.84
C ASN A 41 -0.67 -17.62 12.82
N THR A 42 0.01 -18.00 13.91
CA THR A 42 0.62 -17.05 14.85
C THR A 42 1.99 -16.63 14.33
N GLU A 43 2.32 -15.35 14.44
CA GLU A 43 3.68 -14.79 14.25
C GLU A 43 4.05 -13.98 15.48
N SER A 44 5.20 -14.25 16.10
CA SER A 44 5.70 -13.49 17.25
C SER A 44 7.18 -13.16 17.10
N LEU A 45 7.58 -12.00 17.62
CA LEU A 45 8.91 -11.43 17.39
C LEU A 45 9.49 -10.83 18.66
N ASP A 46 10.82 -10.92 18.77
CA ASP A 46 11.63 -10.18 19.73
C ASP A 46 12.56 -9.21 19.02
N TYR A 47 12.98 -8.17 19.74
CA TYR A 47 13.83 -7.12 19.20
C TYR A 47 15.00 -6.77 20.10
N ASP A 48 16.14 -6.42 19.50
CA ASP A 48 17.22 -5.75 20.20
C ASP A 48 16.91 -4.25 20.46
N LEU A 49 17.87 -3.56 21.09
CA LEU A 49 17.79 -2.13 21.40
C LEU A 49 17.83 -1.23 20.14
N ASN A 50 18.40 -1.70 19.04
CA ASN A 50 18.44 -0.99 17.75
C ASN A 50 17.17 -1.23 16.92
N GLY A 51 16.27 -2.11 17.39
CA GLY A 51 15.05 -2.49 16.70
C GLY A 51 15.27 -3.51 15.59
N ASN A 52 16.35 -4.26 15.62
CA ASN A 52 16.48 -5.45 14.78
C ASN A 52 15.68 -6.61 15.38
N ILE A 53 15.08 -7.45 14.53
CA ILE A 53 14.39 -8.67 14.96
C ILE A 53 15.44 -9.68 15.43
N THR A 54 15.37 -10.15 16.67
CA THR A 54 16.31 -11.16 17.19
C THR A 54 15.75 -12.57 17.10
N ASN A 55 14.43 -12.70 17.24
CA ASN A 55 13.71 -13.96 17.16
C ASN A 55 12.42 -13.77 16.37
N LEU A 56 12.05 -14.79 15.59
CA LEU A 56 10.78 -14.84 14.91
C LEU A 56 10.23 -16.26 15.00
N TYR A 57 9.05 -16.41 15.57
CA TYR A 57 8.37 -17.69 15.70
C TYR A 57 7.08 -17.66 14.89
N ARG A 58 6.85 -18.68 14.04
CA ARG A 58 5.59 -18.86 13.32
C ARG A 58 5.03 -20.25 13.45
N THR A 59 3.71 -20.29 13.39
CA THR A 59 2.92 -21.53 13.30
C THR A 59 1.97 -21.44 12.13
N SER A 60 1.70 -22.56 11.46
CA SER A 60 0.70 -22.68 10.41
C SER A 60 -0.60 -23.30 10.94
N VAL A 61 -1.43 -23.83 10.04
CA VAL A 61 -2.63 -24.61 10.36
C VAL A 61 -2.31 -25.85 11.19
N VAL A 62 -3.32 -26.40 11.87
CA VAL A 62 -3.20 -27.68 12.58
C VAL A 62 -2.94 -28.81 11.58
N SER A 63 -1.94 -29.64 11.85
CA SER A 63 -1.66 -30.83 11.03
C SER A 63 -2.78 -31.85 11.10
N TYR A 64 -3.02 -32.57 10.00
CA TYR A 64 -4.02 -33.63 9.97
C TYR A 64 -3.74 -34.68 11.06
N GLY A 65 -4.75 -34.96 11.90
CA GLY A 65 -4.65 -35.92 13.00
C GLY A 65 -3.99 -35.38 14.28
N THR A 66 -3.65 -34.09 14.35
CA THR A 66 -3.15 -33.44 15.57
C THR A 66 -4.13 -32.37 16.09
N ASN A 67 -3.89 -31.88 17.31
CA ASN A 67 -4.64 -30.75 17.91
C ASN A 67 -3.76 -29.51 18.08
N THR A 68 -2.57 -29.51 17.48
CA THR A 68 -1.55 -28.48 17.70
C THR A 68 -1.17 -27.87 16.36
N ALA A 69 -1.14 -26.54 16.29
CA ALA A 69 -0.64 -25.82 15.13
C ALA A 69 0.81 -26.24 14.82
N THR A 70 1.10 -26.45 13.54
CA THR A 70 2.44 -26.83 13.09
C THR A 70 3.39 -25.65 13.26
N VAL A 71 4.49 -25.83 13.99
CA VAL A 71 5.57 -24.83 14.00
C VAL A 71 6.27 -24.89 12.64
N ILE A 72 6.36 -23.73 11.99
CA ILE A 72 7.02 -23.61 10.68
C ILE A 72 8.27 -22.75 10.76
N ASP A 73 8.42 -21.97 11.83
CA ASP A 73 9.57 -21.11 12.04
C ASP A 73 9.86 -20.99 13.54
N ASP A 74 11.12 -21.19 13.91
CA ASP A 74 11.70 -20.82 15.20
C ASP A 74 13.08 -20.19 14.93
N LEU A 75 13.04 -18.98 14.37
CA LEU A 75 14.19 -18.29 13.80
C LEU A 75 14.96 -17.53 14.87
N THR A 76 16.27 -17.68 14.87
CA THR A 76 17.21 -16.86 15.61
C THR A 76 18.13 -16.10 14.64
N TYR A 77 18.20 -14.79 14.82
CA TYR A 77 18.91 -13.86 13.95
C TYR A 77 20.29 -13.52 14.53
N THR A 78 21.33 -13.64 13.71
CA THR A 78 22.70 -13.28 14.10
C THR A 78 23.14 -12.04 13.34
N TYR A 79 23.54 -10.98 14.06
CA TYR A 79 23.97 -9.70 13.47
C TYR A 79 25.48 -9.53 13.50
N ALA A 80 25.99 -8.73 12.58
CA ALA A 80 27.35 -8.23 12.64
C ALA A 80 27.58 -7.45 13.95
N GLU A 81 28.76 -7.60 14.53
CA GLU A 81 29.10 -6.95 15.81
C GLU A 81 28.88 -5.43 15.74
N GLY A 82 28.06 -4.91 16.67
CA GLY A 82 27.73 -3.48 16.74
C GLY A 82 26.92 -2.93 15.56
N GLY A 83 26.40 -3.79 14.67
CA GLY A 83 25.74 -3.40 13.43
C GLY A 83 24.29 -3.90 13.29
N ASN A 84 23.66 -3.49 12.19
CA ASN A 84 22.28 -3.88 11.82
C ASN A 84 22.23 -4.85 10.62
N LYS A 85 23.42 -5.27 10.13
CA LYS A 85 23.56 -6.24 9.03
C LYS A 85 23.40 -7.65 9.60
N LEU A 86 22.49 -8.43 9.03
CA LEU A 86 22.20 -9.79 9.48
C LEU A 86 23.20 -10.74 8.84
N THR A 87 24.01 -11.42 9.61
CA THR A 87 25.07 -12.32 9.11
C THR A 87 24.67 -13.79 9.08
N GLY A 88 23.56 -14.17 9.71
CA GLY A 88 23.03 -15.53 9.64
C GLY A 88 21.65 -15.69 10.29
N ILE A 89 20.96 -16.76 9.90
CA ILE A 89 19.67 -17.17 10.46
C ILE A 89 19.71 -18.67 10.75
N THR A 90 19.31 -19.04 11.96
CA THR A 90 19.13 -20.43 12.37
C THR A 90 17.66 -20.68 12.59
N ASP A 91 17.09 -21.70 11.95
CA ASP A 91 15.73 -22.17 12.23
C ASP A 91 15.76 -23.46 13.05
N SER A 92 15.26 -23.40 14.29
CA SER A 92 15.19 -24.58 15.17
C SER A 92 13.97 -25.46 14.87
N SER A 93 13.00 -24.98 14.10
CA SER A 93 11.82 -25.75 13.71
C SER A 93 12.15 -26.84 12.69
N GLN A 94 13.21 -26.63 11.89
CA GLN A 94 13.63 -27.49 10.78
C GLN A 94 12.53 -27.70 9.74
N ASN A 95 11.61 -26.74 9.59
CA ASN A 95 10.47 -26.82 8.71
C ASN A 95 10.56 -25.80 7.59
N GLN A 96 11.00 -26.27 6.42
CA GLN A 96 11.24 -25.42 5.23
C GLN A 96 9.97 -24.80 4.63
N THR A 97 8.78 -25.12 5.14
CA THR A 97 7.56 -24.43 4.71
C THR A 97 7.46 -23.01 5.25
N GLY A 98 8.20 -22.68 6.31
CA GLY A 98 8.43 -21.33 6.81
C GLY A 98 9.58 -20.65 6.08
N TYR A 99 10.69 -20.48 6.78
CA TYR A 99 11.96 -20.05 6.26
C TYR A 99 12.70 -21.21 5.59
N GLU A 100 12.99 -21.04 4.31
CA GLU A 100 13.61 -22.05 3.46
C GLU A 100 15.12 -22.14 3.75
N ASN A 101 15.53 -22.94 4.75
CA ASN A 101 16.94 -23.29 4.98
C ASN A 101 17.13 -24.68 5.61
N TYR A 102 18.25 -25.35 5.31
CA TYR A 102 18.71 -26.57 5.99
C TYR A 102 19.89 -26.22 6.93
N PRO A 103 20.00 -26.82 8.13
CA PRO A 103 21.22 -26.69 8.93
C PRO A 103 22.47 -27.17 8.13
N PRO A 104 23.62 -26.49 8.23
CA PRO A 104 23.97 -25.45 9.20
C PRO A 104 23.51 -24.02 8.83
N THR A 105 23.69 -23.08 9.75
CA THR A 105 23.53 -21.64 9.48
C THR A 105 24.48 -21.19 8.38
N TYR A 106 23.95 -20.65 7.29
CA TYR A 106 24.76 -20.12 6.20
C TYR A 106 25.03 -18.62 6.39
N PRO A 107 26.25 -18.15 6.05
CA PRO A 107 26.59 -16.74 6.16
C PRO A 107 25.82 -15.91 5.13
N ILE A 108 25.46 -14.70 5.56
CA ILE A 108 24.90 -13.65 4.70
C ILE A 108 25.97 -12.57 4.56
N ASN A 109 26.35 -12.29 3.31
CA ASN A 109 27.43 -11.35 3.02
C ASN A 109 26.87 -10.02 2.53
N TYR A 110 27.65 -8.95 2.71
CA TYR A 110 27.29 -7.60 2.30
C TYR A 110 28.47 -6.89 1.64
N ASP A 111 28.17 -5.95 0.76
CA ASP A 111 29.15 -4.99 0.28
C ASP A 111 29.40 -3.85 1.31
N LEU A 112 30.29 -2.93 0.94
CA LEU A 112 30.62 -1.76 1.73
C LEU A 112 29.45 -0.78 1.88
N ASN A 113 28.54 -0.71 0.90
CA ASN A 113 27.34 0.13 0.93
C ASN A 113 26.21 -0.48 1.78
N GLY A 114 26.36 -1.74 2.20
CA GLY A 114 25.37 -2.46 3.00
C GLY A 114 24.29 -3.14 2.16
N ASN A 115 24.58 -3.42 0.88
CA ASN A 115 23.74 -4.28 0.06
C ASN A 115 24.09 -5.75 0.30
N MET A 116 23.09 -6.61 0.45
CA MET A 116 23.27 -8.04 0.66
C MET A 116 23.81 -8.70 -0.62
N LEU A 117 25.02 -9.25 -0.56
CA LEU A 117 25.65 -9.91 -1.71
C LEU A 117 25.24 -11.37 -1.86
N SER A 118 24.90 -12.08 -0.80
CA SER A 118 24.48 -13.48 -0.88
C SER A 118 23.70 -13.90 0.36
N MET A 119 22.87 -14.94 0.19
CA MET A 119 22.09 -15.57 1.25
C MET A 119 21.94 -17.05 0.90
N SER A 120 23.03 -17.80 1.01
CA SER A 120 23.12 -19.18 0.50
C SER A 120 22.15 -20.15 1.16
N GLY A 121 21.67 -19.86 2.37
CA GLY A 121 20.60 -20.64 3.01
C GLY A 121 19.30 -20.64 2.20
N LYS A 122 19.01 -19.55 1.48
CA LYS A 122 17.89 -19.43 0.54
C LYS A 122 18.28 -19.74 -0.92
N GLY A 123 19.42 -20.40 -1.13
CA GLY A 123 19.98 -20.66 -2.46
C GLY A 123 20.69 -19.46 -3.10
N ILE A 124 20.40 -18.22 -2.70
CA ILE A 124 20.98 -17.01 -3.32
C ILE A 124 22.51 -17.00 -3.20
N SER A 125 23.17 -17.31 -4.31
CA SER A 125 24.62 -17.43 -4.41
C SER A 125 25.29 -16.07 -4.60
N SER A 126 24.67 -15.18 -5.38
CA SER A 126 25.13 -13.80 -5.53
C SER A 126 23.99 -12.85 -5.91
N ILE A 127 24.12 -11.60 -5.49
CA ILE A 127 23.31 -10.47 -5.94
C ILE A 127 24.28 -9.39 -6.41
N GLN A 128 24.09 -8.93 -7.64
CA GLN A 128 24.74 -7.75 -8.17
C GLN A 128 23.79 -6.55 -8.08
N TYR A 129 24.38 -5.36 -7.94
CA TYR A 129 23.63 -4.12 -7.76
C TYR A 129 24.07 -3.08 -8.79
N ASN A 130 23.11 -2.26 -9.22
CA ASN A 130 23.40 -1.07 -10.01
C ASN A 130 23.80 0.13 -9.10
N PHE A 131 24.09 1.28 -9.72
CA PHE A 131 24.47 2.51 -9.01
C PHE A 131 23.39 3.09 -8.07
N LEU A 132 22.14 2.61 -8.16
CA LEU A 132 21.05 2.97 -7.26
C LEU A 132 20.87 1.95 -6.12
N ASN A 133 21.78 0.98 -5.99
CA ASN A 133 21.66 -0.15 -5.06
C ASN A 133 20.42 -1.02 -5.32
N LEU A 134 19.92 -1.06 -6.55
CA LEU A 134 18.84 -1.97 -6.96
C LEU A 134 19.43 -3.29 -7.51
N PRO A 135 18.87 -4.46 -7.15
CA PRO A 135 19.35 -5.75 -7.66
C PRO A 135 19.20 -5.80 -9.19
N ASN A 136 20.30 -5.90 -9.92
CA ASN A 136 20.27 -6.06 -11.39
C ASN A 136 20.43 -7.52 -11.82
N GLU A 137 21.11 -8.35 -11.01
CA GLU A 137 21.29 -9.78 -11.26
C GLU A 137 21.25 -10.54 -9.93
N ILE A 138 20.48 -11.62 -9.86
CA ILE A 138 20.34 -12.51 -8.71
C ILE A 138 20.55 -13.93 -9.20
N ASN A 139 21.63 -14.56 -8.75
CA ASN A 139 21.97 -15.94 -9.10
C ASN A 139 21.59 -16.90 -7.97
N MET A 140 20.74 -17.88 -8.23
CA MET A 140 20.18 -18.75 -7.18
C MET A 140 21.00 -20.03 -6.91
N GLY A 141 22.16 -20.18 -7.56
CA GLY A 141 23.10 -21.27 -7.30
C GLY A 141 22.58 -22.67 -7.69
N PHE A 142 23.44 -23.69 -7.59
CA PHE A 142 23.18 -25.03 -8.15
C PHE A 142 21.94 -25.76 -7.61
N ASN A 143 21.44 -25.39 -6.43
CA ASN A 143 20.27 -26.03 -5.81
C ASN A 143 18.93 -25.37 -6.18
N SER A 144 18.95 -24.28 -6.95
CA SER A 144 17.75 -23.59 -7.40
C SER A 144 17.78 -23.45 -8.92
N PRO A 145 16.67 -23.75 -9.61
CA PRO A 145 16.71 -23.99 -11.06
C PRO A 145 16.73 -22.71 -11.90
N PHE A 146 16.84 -21.52 -11.31
CA PHE A 146 16.64 -20.27 -12.04
C PHE A 146 17.54 -19.11 -11.58
N ASP A 147 17.90 -18.24 -12.51
CA ASP A 147 18.53 -16.93 -12.24
C ASP A 147 17.60 -15.80 -12.69
N VAL A 148 17.71 -14.62 -12.06
CA VAL A 148 16.86 -13.47 -12.35
C VAL A 148 17.70 -12.22 -12.61
N SER A 149 17.38 -11.51 -13.68
CA SER A 149 17.96 -10.19 -13.96
C SER A 149 16.88 -9.12 -14.15
N HIS A 150 17.25 -7.87 -13.87
CA HIS A 150 16.35 -6.73 -13.93
C HIS A 150 16.97 -5.57 -14.70
N THR A 151 16.16 -4.89 -15.49
CA THR A 151 16.52 -3.63 -16.14
C THR A 151 15.66 -2.50 -15.58
N TYR A 152 16.30 -1.37 -15.30
CA TYR A 152 15.67 -0.20 -14.70
C TYR A 152 15.93 1.04 -15.55
N ARG A 153 15.01 2.00 -15.49
CA ARG A 153 15.28 3.38 -15.88
C ARG A 153 16.29 4.02 -14.93
N ALA A 154 16.89 5.12 -15.36
CA ALA A 154 17.81 5.91 -14.54
C ALA A 154 17.16 6.50 -13.26
N ASP A 155 15.83 6.56 -13.20
CA ASP A 155 15.08 6.98 -12.00
C ASP A 155 14.78 5.83 -11.01
N GLY A 156 15.17 4.59 -11.36
CA GLY A 156 14.95 3.39 -10.56
C GLY A 156 13.66 2.63 -10.89
N SER A 157 12.85 3.10 -11.84
CA SER A 157 11.64 2.37 -12.27
C SER A 157 12.02 1.08 -12.99
N LYS A 158 11.50 -0.07 -12.54
CA LYS A 158 11.72 -1.36 -13.19
C LYS A 158 11.03 -1.39 -14.56
N LEU A 159 11.77 -1.78 -15.59
CA LEU A 159 11.29 -1.90 -16.98
C LEU A 159 11.12 -3.34 -17.42
N ARG A 160 12.07 -4.20 -17.03
CA ARG A 160 12.12 -5.59 -17.46
C ARG A 160 12.63 -6.47 -16.35
N LYS A 161 12.08 -7.67 -16.29
CA LYS A 161 12.60 -8.81 -15.54
C LYS A 161 12.83 -9.96 -16.50
N THR A 162 13.96 -10.65 -16.37
CA THR A 162 14.26 -11.86 -17.12
C THR A 162 14.61 -12.98 -16.15
N THR A 163 13.86 -14.07 -16.21
CA THR A 163 14.12 -15.29 -15.44
C THR A 163 14.62 -16.37 -16.38
N VAL A 164 15.79 -16.96 -16.10
CA VAL A 164 16.36 -18.05 -16.89
C VAL A 164 16.37 -19.29 -16.04
N SER A 165 15.62 -20.32 -16.43
CA SER A 165 15.61 -21.61 -15.74
C SER A 165 16.27 -22.70 -16.58
N THR A 166 17.13 -23.50 -15.97
CA THR A 166 17.82 -24.60 -16.66
C THR A 166 17.46 -25.93 -16.03
N VAL A 167 16.90 -26.84 -16.84
CA VAL A 167 16.60 -28.22 -16.44
C VAL A 167 17.50 -29.16 -17.24
N THR A 168 18.44 -29.80 -16.55
CA THR A 168 19.36 -30.76 -17.15
C THR A 168 18.86 -32.18 -16.94
N GLY A 169 18.44 -32.84 -18.03
CA GLY A 169 18.15 -34.27 -18.07
C GLY A 169 19.38 -35.09 -18.46
N PHE A 170 19.24 -36.42 -18.47
CA PHE A 170 20.35 -37.35 -18.79
C PHE A 170 20.95 -37.18 -20.19
N GLN A 171 20.17 -36.68 -21.17
CA GLN A 171 20.56 -36.56 -22.59
C GLN A 171 20.43 -35.14 -23.14
N ASN A 172 19.54 -34.33 -22.53
CA ASN A 172 19.14 -33.03 -23.04
C ASN A 172 19.13 -32.01 -21.91
N MET A 173 19.43 -30.76 -22.24
CA MET A 173 19.31 -29.61 -21.35
C MET A 173 18.24 -28.68 -21.92
N THR A 174 17.26 -28.32 -21.11
CA THR A 174 16.21 -27.37 -21.48
C THR A 174 16.43 -26.06 -20.75
N ILE A 175 16.60 -24.98 -21.51
CA ILE A 175 16.70 -23.61 -20.99
C ILE A 175 15.38 -22.92 -21.28
N THR A 176 14.72 -22.41 -20.24
CA THR A 176 13.50 -21.61 -20.34
C THR A 176 13.81 -20.18 -19.94
N THR A 177 13.64 -19.25 -20.85
CA THR A 177 13.82 -17.82 -20.61
C THR A 177 12.45 -17.15 -20.60
N GLU A 178 12.04 -16.64 -19.44
CA GLU A 178 10.83 -15.85 -19.27
C GLU A 178 11.19 -14.37 -19.15
N LEU A 179 10.66 -13.56 -20.05
CA LEU A 179 10.85 -12.11 -20.07
C LEU A 179 9.53 -11.43 -19.72
N THR A 180 9.55 -10.59 -18.69
CA THR A 180 8.40 -9.77 -18.26
C THR A 180 8.73 -8.28 -18.40
N ASP A 181 7.93 -7.57 -19.18
CA ASP A 181 8.04 -6.13 -19.40
C ASP A 181 6.93 -5.35 -18.69
N TYR A 182 7.30 -4.20 -18.14
CA TYR A 182 6.43 -3.33 -17.37
C TYR A 182 6.28 -1.97 -18.05
N LEU A 183 5.04 -1.60 -18.38
CA LEU A 183 4.73 -0.32 -19.01
C LEU A 183 3.42 0.24 -18.46
N ASP A 184 3.48 1.29 -17.64
CA ASP A 184 2.31 1.99 -17.10
C ASP A 184 1.24 1.08 -16.48
N GLY A 185 1.69 0.01 -15.81
CA GLY A 185 0.84 -1.00 -15.18
C GLY A 185 0.45 -2.18 -16.08
N PHE A 186 0.66 -2.09 -17.39
CA PHE A 186 0.56 -3.22 -18.30
C PHE A 186 1.76 -4.15 -18.11
N GLN A 187 1.49 -5.45 -18.16
CA GLN A 187 2.52 -6.49 -18.08
C GLN A 187 2.48 -7.39 -19.29
N TYR A 188 3.63 -7.50 -19.94
CA TYR A 188 3.83 -8.34 -21.11
C TYR A 188 4.77 -9.46 -20.72
N LYS A 189 4.43 -10.71 -21.03
CA LYS A 189 5.26 -11.89 -20.76
C LYS A 189 5.51 -12.64 -22.05
N LYS A 190 6.79 -12.96 -22.29
CA LYS A 190 7.24 -13.83 -23.36
C LYS A 190 8.06 -14.97 -22.78
N THR A 191 7.79 -16.19 -23.21
CA THR A 191 8.54 -17.38 -22.81
C THR A 191 9.21 -17.99 -24.03
N ASN A 192 10.53 -18.16 -23.96
CA ASN A 192 11.32 -18.87 -24.97
C ASN A 192 11.85 -20.15 -24.34
N ILE A 193 11.78 -21.26 -25.07
CA ILE A 193 12.26 -22.56 -24.62
C ILE A 193 13.26 -23.08 -25.65
N GLU A 194 14.48 -23.34 -25.22
CA GLU A 194 15.55 -23.92 -26.02
C GLU A 194 15.89 -25.31 -25.45
N THR A 195 15.91 -26.33 -26.30
CA THR A 195 16.31 -27.69 -25.92
C THR A 195 17.58 -28.05 -26.66
N LEU A 196 18.68 -28.22 -25.92
CA LEU A 196 19.96 -28.64 -26.44
C LEU A 196 20.09 -30.16 -26.31
N GLY A 197 20.56 -30.83 -27.37
CA GLY A 197 20.87 -32.25 -27.38
C GLY A 197 22.36 -32.49 -27.66
N GLY A 198 23.02 -33.30 -26.84
CA GLY A 198 24.43 -33.66 -27.03
C GLY A 198 25.07 -34.25 -25.76
N GLY A 199 25.83 -35.35 -25.89
CA GLY A 199 26.53 -36.02 -24.80
C GLY A 199 27.63 -35.17 -24.13
N PRO A 200 28.30 -35.70 -23.08
CA PRO A 200 29.15 -34.94 -22.17
C PRO A 200 30.44 -34.49 -22.87
N GLY A 201 30.42 -33.33 -23.52
CA GLY A 201 31.57 -32.79 -24.25
C GLY A 201 31.37 -31.40 -24.83
N ASP A 202 30.15 -31.06 -25.28
CA ASP A 202 29.85 -29.77 -25.90
C ASP A 202 29.04 -28.87 -24.96
N LEU A 203 29.68 -28.41 -23.89
CA LEU A 203 29.15 -27.37 -23.00
C LEU A 203 29.82 -26.04 -23.33
N GLU A 204 29.57 -25.49 -24.52
CA GLU A 204 29.67 -24.03 -24.68
C GLU A 204 28.39 -23.42 -24.12
N LEU A 205 28.50 -22.81 -22.94
CA LEU A 205 27.45 -22.00 -22.33
C LEU A 205 27.24 -20.76 -23.22
N MET A 206 26.48 -20.91 -24.30
CA MET A 206 26.14 -19.78 -25.16
C MET A 206 25.31 -18.77 -24.36
N LEU A 207 25.86 -17.57 -24.27
CA LEU A 207 25.20 -16.36 -23.78
C LEU A 207 23.92 -16.16 -24.60
N VAL A 208 22.75 -16.36 -23.98
CA VAL A 208 21.44 -16.19 -24.62
C VAL A 208 21.38 -14.77 -25.17
N ALA A 209 21.34 -14.63 -26.50
CA ALA A 209 21.11 -13.33 -27.12
C ALA A 209 19.76 -12.78 -26.63
N PRO A 210 19.66 -11.52 -26.19
CA PRO A 210 18.41 -10.99 -25.68
C PRO A 210 17.38 -11.01 -26.81
N VAL A 211 16.29 -11.75 -26.59
CA VAL A 211 15.09 -11.58 -27.40
C VAL A 211 14.50 -10.25 -26.99
N GLU A 212 14.87 -9.21 -27.71
CA GLU A 212 14.35 -7.87 -27.49
C GLU A 212 12.86 -7.84 -27.80
N THR A 213 12.05 -7.44 -26.81
CA THR A 213 10.70 -6.94 -27.10
C THR A 213 10.81 -5.44 -27.41
N SER A 214 9.95 -4.95 -28.30
CA SER A 214 9.85 -3.53 -28.67
C SER A 214 9.09 -2.67 -27.65
N ARG A 215 8.65 -3.23 -26.50
CA ARG A 215 7.61 -2.60 -25.66
C ARG A 215 8.17 -1.73 -24.53
N ALA A 216 9.02 -2.27 -23.66
CA ALA A 216 9.46 -1.57 -22.44
C ALA A 216 10.46 -0.41 -22.68
N MET A 217 10.97 -0.26 -23.90
CA MET A 217 12.06 0.68 -24.25
C MET A 217 11.63 1.83 -25.16
N GLU A 218 10.37 1.87 -25.62
CA GLU A 218 9.85 2.90 -26.51
C GLU A 218 8.85 3.83 -25.79
N MET A 219 8.89 5.12 -26.09
CA MET A 219 8.11 6.15 -25.38
C MET A 219 6.61 6.12 -25.71
N GLU A 220 6.16 5.25 -26.63
CA GLU A 220 4.79 5.19 -27.16
C GLU A 220 4.38 3.74 -27.56
N ALA A 221 4.61 2.75 -26.70
CA ALA A 221 4.46 1.32 -27.03
C ALA A 221 3.02 0.78 -27.18
N PHE A 222 2.03 1.64 -27.47
CA PHE A 222 0.78 1.19 -28.09
C PHE A 222 0.95 1.23 -29.62
N SER A 223 1.69 0.27 -30.17
CA SER A 223 1.57 -0.01 -31.60
C SER A 223 0.36 -0.91 -31.77
N LEU A 224 -0.60 -0.50 -32.60
CA LEU A 224 -1.49 -1.47 -33.23
C LEU A 224 -0.56 -2.45 -33.95
N GLU A 225 -0.52 -3.72 -33.55
CA GLU A 225 0.04 -4.76 -34.40
C GLU A 225 -0.50 -4.55 -35.82
N ASP A 226 0.39 -4.57 -36.82
CA ASP A 226 0.01 -4.43 -38.22
C ASP A 226 -1.17 -5.37 -38.49
N LEU A 227 -2.32 -4.80 -38.80
CA LEU A 227 -3.42 -5.54 -39.39
C LEU A 227 -2.80 -6.28 -40.57
N ILE A 228 -2.76 -7.61 -40.53
CA ILE A 228 -2.31 -8.41 -41.67
C ILE A 228 -3.12 -7.91 -42.86
N GLU A 229 -2.47 -7.18 -43.77
CA GLU A 229 -3.12 -6.86 -45.03
C GLU A 229 -3.45 -8.20 -45.69
N PRO A 230 -4.69 -8.41 -46.17
CA PRO A 230 -5.09 -9.65 -46.84
C PRO A 230 -4.41 -9.83 -48.21
N SER A 231 -3.30 -9.13 -48.49
CA SER A 231 -2.63 -9.07 -49.79
C SER A 231 -1.51 -10.09 -49.98
N ASN A 232 -1.16 -10.94 -48.99
CA ASN A 232 -0.19 -12.02 -49.20
C ASN A 232 -0.89 -13.31 -49.67
N PRO A 233 -0.87 -13.69 -50.97
CA PRO A 233 -1.74 -14.71 -51.55
C PRO A 233 -1.28 -16.16 -51.27
N GLY A 234 -0.36 -16.38 -50.32
CA GLY A 234 0.32 -17.66 -50.12
C GLY A 234 -0.29 -18.60 -49.08
N ILE A 235 -1.21 -18.13 -48.23
CA ILE A 235 -1.85 -18.98 -47.21
C ILE A 235 -3.31 -19.19 -47.60
N ILE A 236 -3.56 -20.34 -48.24
CA ILE A 236 -4.90 -20.82 -48.54
C ILE A 236 -5.56 -21.17 -47.20
N ASN A 237 -6.48 -20.31 -46.77
CA ASN A 237 -7.34 -20.56 -45.61
C ASN A 237 -8.56 -21.36 -46.11
N PRO A 238 -8.73 -22.65 -45.78
CA PRO A 238 -9.92 -23.37 -46.17
C PRO A 238 -11.04 -23.01 -45.19
N ILE A 239 -12.10 -22.43 -45.74
CA ILE A 239 -13.40 -22.14 -45.10
C ILE A 239 -13.47 -20.75 -44.47
N GLY A 240 -14.28 -19.89 -45.11
CA GLY A 240 -14.37 -18.46 -44.85
C GLY A 240 -14.98 -18.05 -43.52
N GLY A 241 -14.54 -16.88 -43.05
CA GLY A 241 -15.11 -16.16 -41.93
C GLY A 241 -14.06 -15.27 -41.26
N ILE A 242 -14.19 -13.95 -41.46
CA ILE A 242 -13.72 -12.83 -40.60
C ILE A 242 -12.29 -12.94 -40.02
N ALA A 243 -11.42 -12.00 -40.42
CA ALA A 243 -10.07 -11.81 -39.89
C ALA A 243 -10.04 -11.95 -38.37
N ALA A 244 -9.28 -12.94 -37.87
CA ALA A 244 -9.06 -13.15 -36.46
C ALA A 244 -8.48 -11.85 -35.88
N ILE A 245 -9.19 -11.27 -34.90
CA ILE A 245 -8.64 -10.23 -34.04
C ILE A 245 -7.47 -10.88 -33.31
N LEU A 246 -6.23 -10.71 -33.79
CA LEU A 246 -5.06 -11.15 -33.08
C LEU A 246 -4.98 -10.30 -31.80
N LYS A 247 -5.32 -10.90 -30.66
CA LYS A 247 -4.90 -10.36 -29.37
C LYS A 247 -3.38 -10.15 -29.38
N THR A 248 -2.92 -9.07 -28.75
CA THR A 248 -1.50 -8.86 -28.45
C THR A 248 -1.01 -10.03 -27.59
N GLN A 249 -0.26 -10.96 -28.18
CA GLN A 249 -0.07 -12.31 -27.63
C GLN A 249 0.70 -12.35 -26.31
N ASP A 250 1.55 -11.35 -26.07
CA ASP A 250 2.39 -11.24 -24.90
C ASP A 250 1.74 -10.47 -23.74
N LEU A 251 0.69 -9.66 -23.99
CA LEU A 251 -0.01 -8.93 -22.93
C LEU A 251 -0.72 -9.90 -21.97
N GLN A 252 -0.37 -9.82 -20.67
CA GLN A 252 -0.93 -10.68 -19.64
C GLN A 252 -2.15 -10.04 -18.98
N PHE A 253 -1.96 -8.87 -18.38
CA PHE A 253 -3.01 -8.15 -17.65
C PHE A 253 -2.63 -6.67 -17.47
N PHE A 254 -3.61 -5.87 -17.08
CA PHE A 254 -3.44 -4.46 -16.71
C PHE A 254 -4.44 -4.03 -15.63
N PRO A 255 -4.09 -3.06 -14.78
CA PRO A 255 -4.90 -2.67 -13.63
C PRO A 255 -6.21 -1.98 -14.04
N THR A 256 -7.20 -2.11 -13.16
CA THR A 256 -8.47 -1.37 -13.20
C THR A 256 -8.74 -0.77 -11.81
N ALA A 257 -9.80 0.04 -11.67
CA ALA A 257 -10.10 0.70 -10.40
C ALA A 257 -10.32 -0.27 -9.22
N GLU A 258 -10.91 -1.43 -9.49
CA GLU A 258 -11.33 -2.41 -8.47
C GLU A 258 -10.57 -3.74 -8.56
N GLY A 259 -9.48 -3.79 -9.33
CA GLY A 259 -8.71 -5.01 -9.61
C GLY A 259 -7.88 -4.89 -10.89
N PHE A 260 -8.05 -5.80 -11.82
CA PHE A 260 -7.34 -5.81 -13.11
C PHE A 260 -8.13 -6.57 -14.18
N TYR A 261 -7.75 -6.39 -15.44
CA TYR A 261 -8.27 -7.17 -16.55
C TYR A 261 -7.23 -8.25 -16.93
N ASP A 262 -7.60 -9.52 -16.80
CA ASP A 262 -6.84 -10.66 -17.31
C ASP A 262 -7.04 -10.71 -18.83
N TYR A 263 -6.06 -10.19 -19.56
CA TYR A 263 -6.12 -10.03 -21.01
C TYR A 263 -6.09 -11.38 -21.72
N GLN A 264 -5.40 -12.38 -21.15
CA GLN A 264 -5.36 -13.72 -21.73
C GLN A 264 -6.75 -14.37 -21.70
N LYS A 265 -7.48 -14.21 -20.59
CA LYS A 265 -8.79 -14.85 -20.38
C LYS A 265 -10.02 -14.01 -20.74
N ASP A 266 -9.83 -12.77 -21.18
CA ASP A 266 -10.91 -11.79 -21.40
C ASP A 266 -11.80 -11.58 -20.17
N GLN A 267 -11.18 -11.43 -19.02
CA GLN A 267 -11.90 -11.47 -17.75
C GLN A 267 -11.51 -10.30 -16.85
N TYR A 268 -12.52 -9.60 -16.34
CA TYR A 268 -12.31 -8.71 -15.19
C TYR A 268 -12.14 -9.53 -13.92
N ILE A 269 -11.04 -9.29 -13.22
CA ILE A 269 -10.79 -9.82 -11.89
C ILE A 269 -10.89 -8.68 -10.90
N TYR A 270 -11.76 -8.86 -9.91
CA TYR A 270 -11.95 -7.93 -8.81
C TYR A 270 -11.13 -8.39 -7.60
N GLN A 271 -10.64 -7.45 -6.81
CA GLN A 271 -9.85 -7.74 -5.63
C GLN A 271 -10.51 -7.18 -4.38
N TYR A 272 -10.82 -8.06 -3.43
CA TYR A 272 -11.12 -7.68 -2.07
C TYR A 272 -9.81 -7.47 -1.30
N LYS A 273 -9.60 -6.24 -0.81
CA LYS A 273 -8.37 -5.81 -0.15
C LYS A 273 -8.62 -5.51 1.33
N ASP A 274 -7.63 -5.76 2.17
CA ASP A 274 -7.67 -5.36 3.58
C ASP A 274 -7.35 -3.86 3.78
N HIS A 275 -7.31 -3.41 5.03
CA HIS A 275 -7.05 -2.00 5.37
C HIS A 275 -5.67 -1.48 4.96
N LEU A 276 -4.73 -2.38 4.65
CA LEU A 276 -3.39 -2.08 4.17
C LEU A 276 -3.29 -2.18 2.64
N GLY A 277 -4.37 -2.55 1.96
CA GLY A 277 -4.41 -2.75 0.53
C GLY A 277 -3.88 -4.10 0.07
N ASN A 278 -3.69 -5.08 0.96
CA ASN A 278 -3.24 -6.42 0.59
C ASN A 278 -4.39 -7.15 -0.12
N ALA A 279 -4.12 -7.79 -1.26
CA ALA A 279 -5.12 -8.61 -1.94
C ALA A 279 -5.43 -9.86 -1.11
N ARG A 280 -6.65 -9.96 -0.57
CA ARG A 280 -7.11 -11.11 0.23
C ARG A 280 -7.83 -12.15 -0.62
N VAL A 281 -8.73 -11.68 -1.49
CA VAL A 281 -9.47 -12.54 -2.43
C VAL A 281 -9.47 -11.85 -3.79
N SER A 282 -9.09 -12.59 -4.83
CA SER A 282 -9.33 -12.21 -6.22
C SER A 282 -10.43 -13.09 -6.78
N PHE A 283 -11.40 -12.49 -7.48
CA PHE A 283 -12.55 -13.21 -8.00
C PHE A 283 -13.04 -12.61 -9.32
N GLY A 284 -13.67 -13.45 -10.14
CA GLY A 284 -14.20 -13.04 -11.45
C GLY A 284 -15.28 -13.99 -11.94
N LYS A 285 -15.90 -13.69 -13.08
CA LYS A 285 -16.86 -14.61 -13.72
C LYS A 285 -16.15 -15.53 -14.70
N ASN A 286 -16.32 -16.84 -14.57
CA ASN A 286 -15.78 -17.79 -15.55
C ASN A 286 -16.52 -17.71 -16.90
N SER A 287 -16.12 -18.55 -17.86
CA SER A 287 -16.72 -18.59 -19.21
C SER A 287 -18.21 -18.93 -19.23
N ALA A 288 -18.74 -19.57 -18.18
CA ALA A 288 -20.17 -19.82 -17.99
C ALA A 288 -20.90 -18.66 -17.28
N GLY A 289 -20.21 -17.57 -16.96
CA GLY A 289 -20.76 -16.40 -16.28
C GLY A 289 -20.91 -16.57 -14.76
N VAL A 290 -20.41 -17.66 -14.18
CA VAL A 290 -20.50 -17.97 -12.74
C VAL A 290 -19.36 -17.29 -11.98
N LEU A 291 -19.68 -16.68 -10.84
CA LEU A 291 -18.69 -16.04 -9.98
C LEU A 291 -17.80 -17.10 -9.31
N GLU A 292 -16.49 -16.91 -9.34
CA GLU A 292 -15.53 -17.79 -8.69
C GLU A 292 -14.32 -17.04 -8.12
N ILE A 293 -13.78 -17.56 -7.02
CA ILE A 293 -12.50 -17.13 -6.47
C ILE A 293 -11.37 -17.68 -7.34
N THR A 294 -10.47 -16.81 -7.79
CA THR A 294 -9.31 -17.13 -8.64
C THR A 294 -7.98 -17.10 -7.88
N ASP A 295 -7.91 -16.38 -6.75
CA ASP A 295 -6.79 -16.35 -5.82
C ASP A 295 -7.26 -15.99 -4.40
N ALA A 296 -6.65 -16.59 -3.37
CA ALA A 296 -6.99 -16.33 -1.97
C ALA A 296 -5.73 -16.31 -1.10
N ASN A 297 -5.52 -15.22 -0.36
CA ASN A 297 -4.29 -14.96 0.38
C ASN A 297 -4.64 -14.45 1.78
N ASP A 298 -4.02 -15.06 2.79
CA ASP A 298 -3.99 -14.51 4.14
C ASP A 298 -2.54 -14.29 4.53
N TYR A 299 -2.27 -13.27 5.33
CA TYR A 299 -0.90 -12.86 5.62
C TYR A 299 -0.63 -12.89 7.11
N TYR A 300 0.55 -13.40 7.45
CA TYR A 300 1.21 -13.02 8.69
C TYR A 300 1.46 -11.51 8.70
N PRO A 301 1.56 -10.87 9.87
CA PRO A 301 1.78 -9.43 9.98
C PRO A 301 2.92 -8.86 9.13
N PHE A 302 4.07 -9.54 9.04
CA PHE A 302 5.19 -9.10 8.18
C PHE A 302 5.06 -9.54 6.71
N GLY A 303 3.87 -9.98 6.28
CA GLY A 303 3.52 -10.12 4.87
C GLY A 303 3.83 -11.47 4.23
N MET A 304 4.35 -12.44 5.00
CA MET A 304 4.44 -13.82 4.53
C MET A 304 3.01 -14.38 4.40
N ASN A 305 2.72 -15.10 3.32
CA ASN A 305 1.41 -15.72 3.12
C ASN A 305 1.25 -16.91 4.09
N HIS A 306 0.05 -17.11 4.62
CA HIS A 306 -0.28 -18.33 5.35
C HIS A 306 -0.11 -19.54 4.43
N LEU A 307 0.42 -20.63 4.97
CA LEU A 307 0.47 -21.88 4.24
C LEU A 307 -0.94 -22.47 4.18
N LYS A 308 -1.54 -22.41 2.99
CA LYS A 308 -2.86 -22.97 2.68
C LYS A 308 -2.71 -24.14 1.71
N THR A 309 -3.83 -24.77 1.36
CA THR A 309 -3.93 -25.80 0.32
C THR A 309 -3.74 -25.28 -1.12
N GLY A 310 -3.39 -24.00 -1.30
CA GLY A 310 -3.10 -23.38 -2.61
C GLY A 310 -1.62 -23.06 -2.75
N ASN A 311 -1.09 -23.15 -3.96
CA ASN A 311 0.32 -22.87 -4.21
C ASN A 311 0.57 -21.35 -4.26
N ALA A 312 1.66 -20.90 -3.64
CA ALA A 312 2.20 -19.56 -3.89
C ALA A 312 2.55 -19.43 -5.38
N PHE A 313 2.18 -18.30 -5.97
CA PHE A 313 2.45 -18.04 -7.38
C PHE A 313 3.59 -17.04 -7.49
N PHE A 314 4.58 -17.40 -8.28
CA PHE A 314 5.76 -16.60 -8.54
C PHE A 314 5.88 -16.37 -10.05
N GLY A 315 6.11 -15.10 -10.44
CA GLY A 315 6.51 -14.70 -11.79
C GLY A 315 5.40 -14.47 -12.84
N GLY A 316 5.39 -13.26 -13.42
CA GLY A 316 4.73 -12.96 -14.69
C GLY A 316 3.20 -13.12 -14.75
N SER A 317 2.51 -13.26 -13.62
CA SER A 317 1.04 -13.21 -13.56
C SER A 317 0.55 -12.34 -12.43
N TYR A 318 -0.70 -11.88 -12.52
CA TYR A 318 -1.34 -11.03 -11.54
C TYR A 318 -1.33 -11.62 -10.14
N LYS A 319 -1.27 -12.95 -10.02
CA LYS A 319 -1.24 -13.65 -8.74
C LYS A 319 0.02 -13.32 -7.95
N ALA A 320 1.07 -12.78 -8.57
CA ALA A 320 2.25 -12.27 -7.89
C ALA A 320 1.98 -10.96 -7.12
N TYR A 321 0.94 -10.18 -7.48
CA TYR A 321 0.61 -8.91 -6.82
C TYR A 321 -0.24 -9.14 -5.58
N LYS A 322 0.44 -9.24 -4.43
CA LYS A 322 -0.14 -9.75 -3.17
C LYS A 322 -0.08 -8.71 -2.05
N TYR A 323 0.94 -8.78 -1.21
CA TYR A 323 1.11 -7.90 -0.04
C TYR A 323 1.44 -6.46 -0.48
N ASN A 324 0.68 -5.49 0.05
CA ASN A 324 0.66 -4.06 -0.30
C ASN A 324 0.54 -3.76 -1.80
N GLY A 325 -0.04 -4.70 -2.57
CA GLY A 325 -0.09 -4.61 -4.03
C GLY A 325 1.28 -4.66 -4.70
N LYS A 326 2.30 -5.21 -4.02
CA LYS A 326 3.66 -5.39 -4.54
C LYS A 326 3.81 -6.76 -5.19
N GLU A 327 4.67 -6.81 -6.19
CA GLU A 327 4.95 -8.03 -6.94
C GLU A 327 5.91 -8.92 -6.14
N LEU A 328 5.45 -10.13 -5.82
CA LEU A 328 6.26 -11.20 -5.25
C LEU A 328 7.13 -11.81 -6.35
N GLN A 329 8.45 -11.65 -6.22
CA GLN A 329 9.44 -12.20 -7.12
C GLN A 329 9.66 -13.69 -6.86
N GLU A 330 10.24 -14.37 -7.84
CA GLU A 330 10.61 -15.78 -7.85
C GLU A 330 11.55 -16.14 -6.69
N THR A 331 12.30 -15.16 -6.19
CA THR A 331 13.17 -15.29 -5.03
C THR A 331 12.43 -15.32 -3.69
N GLY A 332 11.11 -15.11 -3.67
CA GLY A 332 10.30 -14.93 -2.46
C GLY A 332 10.28 -13.51 -1.92
N MET A 333 10.98 -12.56 -2.57
CA MET A 333 11.04 -11.16 -2.15
C MET A 333 9.94 -10.32 -2.82
N TYR A 334 9.37 -9.37 -2.10
CA TYR A 334 8.49 -8.36 -2.71
C TYR A 334 9.30 -7.20 -3.29
N ASP A 335 9.04 -6.84 -4.53
CA ASP A 335 9.61 -5.64 -5.15
C ASP A 335 8.80 -4.41 -4.76
N TYR A 336 9.40 -3.53 -3.96
CA TYR A 336 8.79 -2.27 -3.54
C TYR A 336 9.20 -1.08 -4.41
N GLY A 337 10.12 -1.26 -5.35
CA GLY A 337 10.67 -0.21 -6.21
C GLY A 337 12.10 0.14 -5.82
N ALA A 338 12.30 0.75 -4.65
CA ALA A 338 13.63 1.15 -4.19
C ALA A 338 14.41 0.02 -3.50
N ARG A 339 13.72 -1.04 -3.06
CA ARG A 339 14.30 -2.17 -2.31
C ARG A 339 13.45 -3.42 -2.51
N PHE A 340 14.06 -4.59 -2.31
CA PHE A 340 13.38 -5.88 -2.28
C PHE A 340 13.18 -6.32 -0.82
N TYR A 341 11.92 -6.53 -0.44
CA TYR A 341 11.50 -6.88 0.92
C TYR A 341 11.43 -8.39 1.10
N MET A 342 11.98 -8.92 2.19
CA MET A 342 11.90 -10.34 2.53
C MET A 342 10.84 -10.55 3.63
N PRO A 343 9.61 -10.98 3.28
CA PRO A 343 8.52 -11.14 4.24
C PRO A 343 8.73 -12.33 5.19
N ASP A 344 9.42 -13.37 4.72
CA ASP A 344 9.79 -14.58 5.45
C ASP A 344 10.79 -14.33 6.57
N ILE A 345 11.47 -13.17 6.57
CA ILE A 345 12.36 -12.74 7.67
C ILE A 345 12.09 -11.31 8.15
N GLY A 346 11.00 -10.70 7.69
CA GLY A 346 10.49 -9.42 8.15
C GLY A 346 11.38 -8.19 7.91
N ARG A 347 12.31 -8.21 6.95
CA ARG A 347 13.29 -7.12 6.77
C ARG A 347 13.78 -6.89 5.33
N TRP A 348 14.49 -5.79 5.13
CA TRP A 348 15.13 -5.45 3.86
C TRP A 348 16.52 -6.09 3.73
N GLY A 349 16.93 -6.38 2.49
CA GLY A 349 18.28 -6.87 2.16
C GLY A 349 19.31 -5.75 1.95
N VAL A 350 18.87 -4.50 1.78
CA VAL A 350 19.73 -3.34 1.53
C VAL A 350 19.38 -2.20 2.48
N VAL A 351 20.34 -1.29 2.69
CA VAL A 351 20.17 -0.09 3.51
C VAL A 351 19.09 0.81 2.92
N ASP A 352 18.22 1.36 3.78
CA ASP A 352 17.25 2.39 3.37
C ASP A 352 17.96 3.59 2.70
N PRO A 353 17.58 4.00 1.49
CA PRO A 353 18.16 5.18 0.84
C PRO A 353 18.01 6.49 1.63
N LEU A 354 17.12 6.51 2.62
CA LEU A 354 16.87 7.64 3.52
C LEU A 354 17.19 7.31 4.98
N ALA A 355 18.06 6.33 5.23
CA ALA A 355 18.46 5.89 6.56
C ALA A 355 18.95 7.05 7.45
N GLU A 356 19.65 8.06 6.90
CA GLU A 356 20.12 9.20 7.69
C GLU A 356 19.00 10.09 8.24
N LYS A 357 17.78 9.97 7.69
CA LYS A 357 16.59 10.67 8.19
C LYS A 357 15.87 9.91 9.31
N MET A 358 16.27 8.67 9.56
CA MET A 358 15.61 7.73 10.47
C MET A 358 16.59 7.13 11.47
N THR A 359 17.44 7.98 12.06
CA THR A 359 18.56 7.55 12.93
C THR A 359 18.16 6.72 14.16
N ARG A 360 16.87 6.71 14.53
CA ARG A 360 16.32 5.92 15.65
C ARG A 360 15.89 4.50 15.24
N HIS A 361 16.02 4.15 13.97
CA HIS A 361 15.56 2.88 13.42
C HIS A 361 16.70 2.18 12.69
N SER A 362 16.72 0.85 12.79
CA SER A 362 17.60 0.04 11.95
C SER A 362 17.36 0.36 10.47
N PRO A 363 18.41 0.62 9.66
CA PRO A 363 18.28 0.91 8.24
C PRO A 363 17.67 -0.23 7.40
N PHE A 364 17.52 -1.42 8.00
CA PHE A 364 16.98 -2.61 7.37
C PHE A 364 15.57 -2.97 7.87
N ASN A 365 15.00 -2.19 8.79
CA ASN A 365 13.69 -2.53 9.33
C ASN A 365 12.56 -2.24 8.34
N TYR A 366 11.52 -3.06 8.40
CA TYR A 366 10.32 -2.83 7.62
C TYR A 366 9.26 -2.15 8.47
N ALA A 367 8.63 -1.11 7.91
CA ALA A 367 7.47 -0.44 8.50
C ALA A 367 7.64 -0.05 9.99
N PHE A 368 8.85 0.34 10.40
CA PHE A 368 9.19 0.64 11.80
C PHE A 368 8.85 -0.49 12.80
N ASN A 369 8.88 -1.74 12.35
CA ASN A 369 8.44 -2.94 13.05
C ASN A 369 6.95 -2.92 13.45
N ASN A 370 6.12 -2.15 12.75
CA ASN A 370 4.68 -2.12 12.95
C ASN A 370 3.94 -2.16 11.60
N PRO A 371 3.97 -3.32 10.92
CA PRO A 371 3.40 -3.48 9.58
C PRO A 371 1.87 -3.41 9.55
N ILE A 372 1.20 -3.56 10.71
CA ILE A 372 -0.26 -3.42 10.83
C ILE A 372 -0.70 -1.95 10.78
N ARG A 373 0.21 -1.04 11.13
CA ARG A 373 -0.04 0.41 11.16
C ARG A 373 0.61 1.16 10.01
N PHE A 374 1.79 0.74 9.58
CA PHE A 374 2.59 1.44 8.58
C PHE A 374 2.82 0.57 7.35
N ILE A 375 2.91 1.23 6.19
CA ILE A 375 3.29 0.64 4.92
C ILE A 375 4.48 1.44 4.41
N ASP A 376 5.46 0.77 3.80
CA ASP A 376 6.47 1.43 2.98
C ASP A 376 5.98 1.45 1.52
N PRO A 377 5.55 2.58 0.94
CA PRO A 377 4.90 2.55 -0.38
C PRO A 377 5.86 2.31 -1.55
N ASP A 378 7.14 2.65 -1.42
CA ASP A 378 8.12 2.60 -2.52
C ASP A 378 9.45 1.95 -2.11
N GLY A 379 9.53 1.37 -0.91
CA GLY A 379 10.77 0.87 -0.35
C GLY A 379 11.68 1.99 0.14
N ARG A 380 11.14 3.19 0.35
CA ARG A 380 11.80 4.30 1.03
C ARG A 380 10.89 4.80 2.13
N ALA A 381 10.27 5.95 1.92
CA ALA A 381 9.79 6.79 2.96
C ALA A 381 8.58 7.56 2.40
N PRO A 382 7.43 7.81 3.12
CA PRO A 382 6.37 8.68 2.59
C PRO A 382 6.90 10.01 1.99
N ALA A 383 6.11 10.74 1.22
CA ALA A 383 6.53 11.83 0.30
C ALA A 383 5.79 13.17 0.52
N ASP A 384 6.37 14.33 0.17
CA ASP A 384 5.72 15.67 0.19
C ASP A 384 5.25 16.11 -1.21
N ASP A 385 4.14 16.85 -1.28
CA ASP A 385 3.56 17.39 -2.53
C ASP A 385 4.10 18.83 -2.81
N HIS A 386 4.65 19.09 -4.00
CA HIS A 386 5.23 20.38 -4.38
C HIS A 386 4.44 21.14 -5.45
N PHE A 387 4.34 22.46 -5.26
CA PHE A 387 3.63 23.40 -6.14
C PHE A 387 4.50 24.61 -6.49
N ASN A 388 4.36 25.12 -7.71
CA ASN A 388 5.05 26.35 -8.12
C ASN A 388 4.35 27.62 -7.61
N LYS A 389 4.90 28.80 -7.92
CA LYS A 389 4.37 30.10 -7.47
C LYS A 389 2.94 30.43 -7.94
N TYR A 390 2.43 29.68 -8.92
CA TYR A 390 1.07 29.81 -9.44
C TYR A 390 0.12 28.77 -8.85
N GLY A 391 0.58 27.91 -7.92
CA GLY A 391 -0.21 26.84 -7.35
C GLY A 391 -0.41 25.65 -8.27
N ARG A 392 0.42 25.51 -9.31
CA ARG A 392 0.39 24.32 -10.18
C ARG A 392 1.25 23.24 -9.55
N TYR A 393 0.71 22.02 -9.46
CA TYR A 393 1.45 20.85 -9.02
C TYR A 393 2.63 20.58 -9.95
N ILE A 394 3.82 20.36 -9.37
CA ILE A 394 5.06 20.12 -10.11
C ILE A 394 5.71 18.77 -9.79
N GLY A 395 5.24 18.05 -8.77
CA GLY A 395 5.71 16.71 -8.43
C GLY A 395 5.70 16.47 -6.93
N THR A 396 5.95 15.22 -6.54
CA THR A 396 6.19 14.81 -5.16
C THR A 396 7.68 14.61 -4.93
N ASP A 397 8.19 15.00 -3.76
CA ASP A 397 9.53 14.59 -3.33
C ASP A 397 9.46 13.26 -2.58
N ASN A 398 10.57 12.78 -2.02
CA ASN A 398 10.63 11.51 -1.28
C ASN A 398 10.64 11.72 0.26
N LYS A 399 10.08 12.82 0.79
CA LYS A 399 10.14 13.15 2.23
C LYS A 399 8.90 12.74 3.03
N LYS A 400 9.11 12.07 4.19
CA LYS A 400 8.03 11.46 5.01
C LYS A 400 7.13 12.44 5.78
N THR A 401 6.89 13.66 5.30
CA THR A 401 6.08 14.63 6.04
C THR A 401 4.65 14.78 5.51
N ASN A 402 4.38 14.32 4.28
CA ASN A 402 3.11 14.55 3.57
C ASN A 402 2.76 16.03 3.55
N ASN A 403 3.78 16.88 3.55
CA ASN A 403 3.63 18.32 3.57
C ASN A 403 3.26 18.84 2.18
N VAL A 404 2.70 20.03 2.17
CA VAL A 404 2.42 20.80 0.98
C VAL A 404 3.40 21.95 0.91
N VAL A 405 4.25 21.93 -0.11
CA VAL A 405 5.33 22.90 -0.30
C VAL A 405 5.02 23.79 -1.50
N VAL A 406 5.10 25.10 -1.30
CA VAL A 406 4.90 26.10 -2.36
C VAL A 406 6.21 26.83 -2.63
N HIS A 407 6.70 26.76 -3.86
CA HIS A 407 7.91 27.47 -4.31
C HIS A 407 7.54 28.88 -4.77
N THR A 408 7.59 29.86 -3.86
CA THR A 408 7.01 31.20 -4.06
C THR A 408 7.66 31.98 -5.19
N ASN A 409 8.90 31.64 -5.57
CA ASN A 409 9.65 32.36 -6.60
C ASN A 409 9.88 31.55 -7.88
N SER A 410 9.32 30.34 -7.99
CA SER A 410 9.56 29.43 -9.12
C SER A 410 8.36 29.31 -10.06
N SER A 411 8.61 29.39 -11.37
CA SER A 411 7.63 29.07 -12.42
C SER A 411 7.78 27.65 -12.97
N ALA A 412 8.54 26.77 -12.28
CA ALA A 412 8.79 25.41 -12.73
C ALA A 412 7.49 24.67 -13.06
N THR A 413 7.58 23.74 -14.01
CA THR A 413 6.48 22.87 -14.42
C THR A 413 6.68 21.42 -13.98
N LYS A 414 7.91 21.06 -13.60
CA LYS A 414 8.31 19.79 -13.02
C LYS A 414 9.26 20.02 -11.85
N LEU A 415 9.24 19.14 -10.85
CA LEU A 415 10.06 19.24 -9.64
C LEU A 415 11.56 19.23 -9.98
N SER A 416 11.97 18.44 -10.97
CA SER A 416 13.35 18.36 -11.47
C SER A 416 13.90 19.68 -12.04
N GLN A 417 13.05 20.67 -12.31
CA GLN A 417 13.45 21.98 -12.85
C GLN A 417 13.84 22.98 -11.76
N LEU A 418 13.65 22.65 -10.48
CA LEU A 418 14.02 23.53 -9.37
C LEU A 418 15.56 23.55 -9.20
N LYS A 419 16.16 24.73 -9.30
CA LYS A 419 17.59 24.96 -9.05
C LYS A 419 17.76 26.09 -8.01
N GLY A 420 18.59 25.87 -6.99
CA GLY A 420 18.89 26.86 -5.95
C GLY A 420 17.76 27.09 -4.92
N ASN A 421 17.88 28.12 -4.09
CA ASN A 421 16.85 28.51 -3.12
C ASN A 421 15.67 29.18 -3.85
N THR A 422 14.52 28.50 -3.85
CA THR A 422 13.33 28.87 -4.66
C THR A 422 12.25 29.61 -3.87
N GLY A 423 12.55 30.02 -2.63
CA GLY A 423 11.53 30.59 -1.73
C GLY A 423 10.47 29.54 -1.35
N ALA A 424 10.90 28.30 -1.07
CA ALA A 424 9.96 27.25 -0.67
C ALA A 424 9.36 27.56 0.71
N ALA A 425 8.04 27.50 0.81
CA ALA A 425 7.28 27.79 2.02
C ALA A 425 6.15 26.77 2.20
N SER A 426 5.87 26.42 3.46
CA SER A 426 4.61 25.76 3.83
C SER A 426 3.44 26.73 3.71
N LEU A 427 2.21 26.23 3.66
CA LEU A 427 1.01 27.08 3.53
C LEU A 427 0.88 28.10 4.67
N SER A 428 1.30 27.77 5.89
CA SER A 428 1.31 28.68 7.04
C SER A 428 2.30 29.84 6.92
N GLN A 429 3.31 29.70 6.07
CA GLN A 429 4.37 30.70 5.88
C GLN A 429 4.10 31.64 4.70
N LEU A 430 2.99 31.45 3.98
CA LEU A 430 2.63 32.27 2.83
C LEU A 430 1.98 33.59 3.23
N ASP A 431 2.27 34.64 2.47
CA ASP A 431 1.62 35.94 2.62
C ASP A 431 0.29 36.00 1.85
N TYR A 432 -0.81 35.78 2.56
CA TYR A 432 -2.17 35.83 2.02
C TYR A 432 -2.71 37.25 1.80
N SER A 433 -1.93 38.31 2.07
CA SER A 433 -2.34 39.69 1.75
C SER A 433 -2.36 39.95 0.23
N THR A 434 -1.65 39.14 -0.56
CA THR A 434 -1.55 39.31 -2.00
C THR A 434 -2.56 38.46 -2.77
N ARG A 435 -3.15 39.03 -3.83
CA ARG A 435 -4.03 38.29 -4.76
C ARG A 435 -3.30 37.15 -5.48
N GLY A 436 -1.98 37.26 -5.65
CA GLY A 436 -1.15 36.22 -6.26
C GLY A 436 -1.13 34.96 -5.39
N THR A 437 -0.83 35.11 -4.11
CA THR A 437 -0.83 34.00 -3.15
C THR A 437 -2.20 33.35 -3.03
N THR A 438 -3.27 34.15 -2.87
CA THR A 438 -4.62 33.58 -2.72
C THR A 438 -5.04 32.79 -3.96
N LYS A 439 -4.68 33.26 -5.16
CA LYS A 439 -4.92 32.53 -6.41
C LYS A 439 -4.08 31.26 -6.51
N ALA A 440 -2.80 31.31 -6.12
CA ALA A 440 -1.94 30.13 -6.10
C ALA A 440 -2.49 29.05 -5.15
N VAL A 441 -2.84 29.42 -3.92
CA VAL A 441 -3.43 28.48 -2.96
C VAL A 441 -4.79 27.97 -3.45
N SER A 442 -5.61 28.79 -4.10
CA SER A 442 -6.87 28.34 -4.71
C SER A 442 -6.65 27.27 -5.80
N ASN A 443 -5.65 27.45 -6.66
CA ASN A 443 -5.29 26.46 -7.69
C ASN A 443 -4.75 25.15 -7.09
N LEU A 444 -3.95 25.26 -6.02
CA LEU A 444 -3.44 24.12 -5.27
C LEU A 444 -4.56 23.33 -4.60
N LEU A 445 -5.52 24.02 -3.98
CA LEU A 445 -6.71 23.37 -3.42
C LEU A 445 -7.56 22.71 -4.51
N SER A 446 -7.63 23.33 -5.70
CA SER A 446 -8.33 22.76 -6.87
C SER A 446 -7.67 21.47 -7.36
N HIS A 447 -6.34 21.35 -7.27
CA HIS A 447 -5.63 20.12 -7.59
C HIS A 447 -6.08 18.96 -6.68
N TYR A 448 -6.22 19.19 -5.38
CA TYR A 448 -6.73 18.16 -4.47
C TYR A 448 -8.22 17.89 -4.66
N ALA A 449 -9.02 18.92 -4.96
CA ALA A 449 -10.45 18.77 -5.18
C ALA A 449 -10.76 17.98 -6.46
N SER A 450 -10.01 18.23 -7.55
CA SER A 450 -10.17 17.51 -8.80
C SER A 450 -9.81 16.03 -8.66
N ALA A 451 -8.76 15.71 -7.89
CA ALA A 451 -8.40 14.33 -7.53
C ALA A 451 -9.51 13.60 -6.74
N LYS A 452 -10.47 14.32 -6.17
CA LYS A 452 -11.65 13.79 -5.45
C LYS A 452 -12.95 13.88 -6.25
N GLY A 453 -12.90 14.28 -7.52
CA GLY A 453 -14.08 14.44 -8.36
C GLY A 453 -15.03 15.55 -7.89
N ILE A 454 -14.50 16.57 -7.20
CA ILE A 454 -15.27 17.75 -6.79
C ILE A 454 -15.21 18.77 -7.93
N SER A 455 -16.37 19.11 -8.50
CA SER A 455 -16.48 19.94 -9.71
C SER A 455 -16.65 21.45 -9.45
N GLY A 456 -16.80 21.87 -8.20
CA GLY A 456 -16.93 23.27 -7.80
C GLY A 456 -15.60 24.01 -7.73
N HIS A 457 -15.66 25.34 -7.68
CA HIS A 457 -14.46 26.17 -7.47
C HIS A 457 -13.95 26.01 -6.04
N THR A 458 -12.63 25.88 -5.87
CA THR A 458 -11.99 25.99 -4.55
C THR A 458 -11.31 27.34 -4.37
N GLY A 459 -11.56 28.00 -3.24
CA GLY A 459 -10.99 29.29 -2.93
C GLY A 459 -10.49 29.40 -1.49
N VAL A 460 -10.04 30.61 -1.14
CA VAL A 460 -9.71 31.00 0.23
C VAL A 460 -10.53 32.22 0.64
N TYR A 461 -10.78 32.37 1.93
CA TYR A 461 -11.51 33.51 2.47
C TYR A 461 -10.95 33.96 3.82
N LYS A 462 -11.30 35.19 4.22
CA LYS A 462 -10.99 35.74 5.54
C LYS A 462 -12.31 36.01 6.25
N GLY A 463 -12.53 35.35 7.39
CA GLY A 463 -13.76 35.50 8.17
C GLY A 463 -13.67 34.81 9.52
N SER A 464 -14.71 35.01 10.34
CA SER A 464 -14.86 34.37 11.66
C SER A 464 -15.54 33.00 11.60
N ARG A 465 -16.17 32.67 10.47
CA ARG A 465 -16.83 31.38 10.24
C ARG A 465 -15.77 30.32 9.96
N GLY A 466 -15.89 29.14 10.57
CA GLY A 466 -15.28 27.84 10.23
C GLY A 466 -13.81 27.77 9.78
N SER A 467 -13.29 26.54 9.64
CA SER A 467 -11.99 26.30 9.01
C SER A 467 -12.11 26.16 7.48
N ALA A 468 -13.25 25.66 7.01
CA ALA A 468 -13.69 25.70 5.62
C ALA A 468 -15.22 25.83 5.58
N TYR A 469 -15.78 26.11 4.40
CA TYR A 469 -17.21 26.02 4.14
C TYR A 469 -17.48 25.76 2.66
N ASN A 470 -18.65 25.19 2.34
CA ASN A 470 -19.19 25.15 0.99
C ASN A 470 -20.34 26.16 0.77
N ASN A 471 -20.56 26.57 -0.49
CA ASN A 471 -21.71 27.39 -0.86
C ASN A 471 -22.74 26.59 -1.66
N ASP A 472 -23.91 27.19 -1.91
CA ASP A 472 -25.03 26.57 -2.64
C ASP A 472 -24.68 26.20 -4.10
N ARG A 473 -23.54 26.67 -4.64
CA ARG A 473 -23.03 26.32 -5.97
C ARG A 473 -22.03 25.17 -5.94
N GLY A 474 -21.78 24.57 -4.77
CA GLY A 474 -20.80 23.50 -4.58
C GLY A 474 -19.35 23.99 -4.55
N ASN A 475 -19.10 25.29 -4.44
CA ASN A 475 -17.76 25.83 -4.27
C ASN A 475 -17.33 25.68 -2.81
N ILE A 476 -16.04 25.39 -2.59
CA ILE A 476 -15.46 25.17 -1.26
C ILE A 476 -14.43 26.26 -0.98
N PHE A 477 -14.45 26.82 0.23
CA PHE A 477 -13.54 27.89 0.62
C PHE A 477 -12.83 27.55 1.93
N PHE A 478 -11.51 27.70 1.95
CA PHE A 478 -10.67 27.49 3.13
C PHE A 478 -10.36 28.80 3.85
N ASN A 479 -10.42 28.81 5.18
CA ASN A 479 -10.16 30.01 5.95
C ASN A 479 -8.65 30.29 6.00
N ILE A 480 -8.26 31.52 5.66
CA ILE A 480 -6.87 31.98 5.69
C ILE A 480 -6.27 31.88 7.10
N LYS A 481 -7.08 32.04 8.15
CA LYS A 481 -6.62 31.90 9.55
C LYS A 481 -6.05 30.50 9.81
N ASP A 482 -6.77 29.46 9.37
CA ASP A 482 -6.38 28.07 9.61
C ASP A 482 -5.27 27.58 8.68
N LEU A 483 -5.24 28.13 7.46
CA LEU A 483 -4.08 28.01 6.57
C LEU A 483 -2.82 28.61 7.23
N GLY A 484 -2.94 29.81 7.80
CA GLY A 484 -1.87 30.52 8.52
C GLY A 484 -1.40 29.82 9.80
N ASN A 485 -2.28 29.07 10.47
CA ASN A 485 -1.94 28.32 11.69
C ASN A 485 -1.32 26.93 11.40
N GLY A 486 -1.18 26.55 10.13
CA GLY A 486 -0.54 25.30 9.73
C GLY A 486 -1.43 24.06 9.77
N THR A 487 -2.73 24.22 10.04
CA THR A 487 -3.72 23.13 10.00
C THR A 487 -3.69 22.38 8.67
N TYR A 488 -3.45 23.10 7.58
CA TYR A 488 -3.51 22.59 6.21
C TYR A 488 -2.14 22.38 5.56
N ASN A 489 -1.05 22.44 6.32
CA ASN A 489 0.28 22.16 5.78
C ASN A 489 0.45 20.72 5.28
N ASN A 490 -0.46 19.81 5.63
CA ASN A 490 -0.44 18.40 5.26
C ASN A 490 -1.50 18.08 4.20
N ALA A 491 -1.12 17.32 3.18
CA ALA A 491 -1.99 17.00 2.05
C ALA A 491 -3.25 16.21 2.46
N TYR A 492 -3.14 15.32 3.45
CA TYR A 492 -4.29 14.56 3.93
C TYR A 492 -5.28 15.41 4.72
N ASN A 493 -4.81 16.41 5.47
CA ASN A 493 -5.71 17.35 6.16
C ASN A 493 -6.57 18.11 5.13
N ILE A 494 -5.97 18.57 4.03
CA ILE A 494 -6.69 19.24 2.93
C ILE A 494 -7.72 18.29 2.29
N ARG A 495 -7.29 17.08 1.90
CA ARG A 495 -8.16 16.08 1.25
C ARG A 495 -9.33 15.69 2.15
N SER A 496 -9.08 15.52 3.44
CA SER A 496 -10.11 15.22 4.45
C SER A 496 -11.14 16.34 4.54
N THR A 497 -10.70 17.60 4.65
CA THR A 497 -11.61 18.74 4.65
C THR A 497 -12.39 18.85 3.34
N LEU A 498 -11.76 18.61 2.18
CA LEU A 498 -12.49 18.62 0.90
C LEU A 498 -13.59 17.56 0.83
N ASN A 499 -13.37 16.38 1.43
CA ASN A 499 -14.38 15.34 1.53
C ASN A 499 -15.50 15.69 2.52
N HIS A 500 -15.19 16.46 3.57
CA HIS A 500 -16.18 16.99 4.51
C HIS A 500 -17.06 18.04 3.83
N GLU A 501 -16.44 19.03 3.21
CA GLU A 501 -17.12 20.18 2.62
C GLU A 501 -17.83 19.84 1.29
N GLY A 502 -17.35 18.80 0.59
CA GLY A 502 -17.78 18.45 -0.76
C GLY A 502 -17.91 16.94 -1.01
N GLY A 503 -17.91 16.56 -2.29
CA GLY A 503 -17.97 15.15 -2.69
C GLY A 503 -19.34 14.48 -2.49
N LYS A 504 -19.36 13.14 -2.49
CA LYS A 504 -20.58 12.32 -2.31
C LYS A 504 -21.08 12.32 -0.86
N PHE A 505 -20.19 12.55 0.10
CA PHE A 505 -20.42 12.29 1.53
C PHE A 505 -20.41 13.52 2.43
N GLY A 506 -20.07 14.71 1.89
CA GLY A 506 -20.12 15.99 2.59
C GLY A 506 -21.55 16.54 2.76
N HIS A 507 -21.69 17.87 2.74
CA HIS A 507 -22.97 18.57 2.93
C HIS A 507 -24.05 18.37 1.84
N LYS A 508 -23.89 17.43 0.89
CA LYS A 508 -24.90 17.19 -0.17
C LYS A 508 -26.29 16.90 0.39
N ASN A 509 -26.35 16.16 1.50
CA ASN A 509 -27.61 15.82 2.17
C ASN A 509 -28.17 16.95 3.06
N GLU A 510 -27.37 17.98 3.34
CA GLU A 510 -27.79 19.17 4.09
C GLU A 510 -28.16 20.34 3.17
N SER A 511 -27.79 20.27 1.88
CA SER A 511 -27.84 21.38 0.92
C SER A 511 -29.25 21.88 0.55
N LYS A 512 -30.33 21.31 1.10
CA LYS A 512 -31.69 21.84 0.91
C LYS A 512 -31.95 22.93 1.94
N LYS A 513 -32.35 24.11 1.45
CA LYS A 513 -32.64 25.32 2.23
C LYS A 513 -33.73 25.05 3.29
N GLY A 514 -33.32 24.69 4.51
CA GLY A 514 -34.21 24.39 5.64
C GLY A 514 -33.79 23.20 6.51
N ASP A 515 -32.92 22.30 6.01
CA ASP A 515 -32.63 21.01 6.65
C ASP A 515 -31.27 20.96 7.37
N TYR A 516 -30.78 22.09 7.91
CA TYR A 516 -29.52 22.10 8.67
C TYR A 516 -29.78 21.77 10.14
N SER A 517 -29.43 20.56 10.55
CA SER A 517 -29.50 20.10 11.94
C SER A 517 -28.13 19.66 12.44
N PHE A 518 -27.90 19.75 13.75
CA PHE A 518 -26.70 19.25 14.40
C PHE A 518 -26.52 17.76 14.14
N GLU A 519 -27.62 17.00 14.12
CA GLU A 519 -27.59 15.58 13.81
C GLU A 519 -27.08 15.29 12.39
N LEU A 520 -27.58 15.99 11.37
CA LEU A 520 -27.15 15.79 9.98
C LEU A 520 -25.67 16.16 9.82
N HIS A 521 -25.20 17.21 10.49
CA HIS A 521 -23.82 17.63 10.39
C HIS A 521 -22.89 16.65 11.11
N SER A 522 -23.31 16.10 12.25
CA SER A 522 -22.60 15.00 12.90
C SER A 522 -22.42 13.78 11.97
N LYS A 523 -23.38 13.50 11.07
CA LYS A 523 -23.23 12.44 10.06
C LYS A 523 -22.17 12.80 9.00
N VAL A 524 -22.03 14.07 8.64
CA VAL A 524 -20.95 14.53 7.73
C VAL A 524 -19.58 14.28 8.36
N TYR A 525 -19.39 14.69 9.62
CA TYR A 525 -18.17 14.39 10.38
C TYR A 525 -17.90 12.89 10.51
N LEU A 526 -18.94 12.08 10.74
CA LEU A 526 -18.80 10.63 10.82
C LEU A 526 -18.36 10.04 9.47
N ASN A 527 -18.90 10.53 8.36
CA ASN A 527 -18.47 10.11 7.02
C ASN A 527 -17.03 10.53 6.72
N GLU A 528 -16.63 11.74 7.12
CA GLU A 528 -15.24 12.19 7.02
C GLU A 528 -14.33 11.23 7.81
N ALA A 529 -14.68 10.92 9.06
CA ALA A 529 -13.89 10.05 9.93
C ALA A 529 -13.75 8.62 9.38
N ARG A 530 -14.72 8.16 8.58
CA ARG A 530 -14.70 6.84 7.93
C ARG A 530 -13.93 6.82 6.61
N HIS A 531 -13.61 7.97 6.03
CA HIS A 531 -12.90 8.04 4.77
C HIS A 531 -11.41 7.62 4.93
N PRO A 532 -10.82 6.83 4.01
CA PRO A 532 -9.45 6.31 4.15
C PRO A 532 -8.35 7.36 4.37
N ASP A 533 -8.53 8.57 3.83
CA ASP A 533 -7.60 9.68 4.03
C ASP A 533 -7.61 10.23 5.47
N PHE A 534 -8.70 10.10 6.22
CA PHE A 534 -8.80 10.65 7.57
C PHE A 534 -7.77 10.04 8.52
N GLY A 535 -7.52 8.73 8.42
CA GLY A 535 -6.49 8.06 9.20
C GLY A 535 -5.05 8.53 8.92
N LYS A 536 -4.82 9.17 7.77
CA LYS A 536 -3.51 9.66 7.32
C LYS A 536 -3.27 11.14 7.64
N THR A 537 -4.27 11.84 8.16
CA THR A 537 -4.18 13.24 8.61
C THR A 537 -3.23 13.39 9.82
N THR A 538 -2.99 14.62 10.26
CA THR A 538 -2.23 14.85 11.50
C THR A 538 -3.07 14.51 12.75
N GLN A 539 -2.43 14.10 13.85
CA GLN A 539 -3.14 13.79 15.10
C GLN A 539 -3.97 14.98 15.61
N ALA A 540 -3.41 16.20 15.51
CA ALA A 540 -4.11 17.43 15.89
C ALA A 540 -5.36 17.68 15.04
N TYR A 541 -5.30 17.38 13.74
CA TYR A 541 -6.47 17.51 12.85
C TYR A 541 -7.57 16.52 13.24
N ARG A 542 -7.22 15.24 13.43
CA ARG A 542 -8.20 14.23 13.88
C ARG A 542 -8.85 14.58 15.20
N TYR A 543 -8.05 15.04 16.16
CA TYR A 543 -8.56 15.52 17.44
C TYR A 543 -9.57 16.65 17.23
N GLY A 544 -9.23 17.65 16.41
CA GLY A 544 -10.12 18.77 16.09
C GLY A 544 -11.45 18.33 15.48
N GLN A 545 -11.42 17.46 14.46
CA GLN A 545 -12.64 16.96 13.80
C GLN A 545 -13.50 16.13 14.74
N ALA A 546 -12.89 15.25 15.54
CA ALA A 546 -13.61 14.42 16.51
C ALA A 546 -14.20 15.23 17.67
N ALA A 547 -13.50 16.27 18.14
CA ALA A 547 -14.02 17.20 19.11
C ALA A 547 -15.19 18.01 18.54
N SER A 548 -15.09 18.44 17.28
CA SER A 548 -16.17 19.13 16.58
C SER A 548 -17.40 18.23 16.45
N PHE A 549 -17.24 17.00 15.94
CA PHE A 549 -18.29 15.98 15.90
C PHE A 549 -18.98 15.83 17.26
N SER A 550 -18.18 15.66 18.31
CA SER A 550 -18.66 15.47 19.69
C SER A 550 -19.54 16.63 20.14
N GLN A 551 -19.13 17.87 19.88
CA GLN A 551 -19.95 19.04 20.21
C GLN A 551 -21.25 19.09 19.41
N ARG A 552 -21.25 18.68 18.14
CA ARG A 552 -22.50 18.63 17.34
C ARG A 552 -23.44 17.56 17.89
N VAL A 553 -22.93 16.39 18.30
CA VAL A 553 -23.75 15.36 18.97
C VAL A 553 -24.38 15.88 20.27
N LEU A 554 -23.63 16.62 21.09
CA LEU A 554 -24.18 17.21 22.32
C LEU A 554 -25.21 18.31 22.03
N ASN A 555 -24.99 19.14 21.01
CA ASN A 555 -25.95 20.17 20.60
C ASN A 555 -27.24 19.55 20.03
N ALA A 556 -27.13 18.46 19.26
CA ALA A 556 -28.29 17.69 18.82
C ALA A 556 -29.08 17.15 20.02
N ALA A 557 -28.39 16.55 21.00
CA ALA A 557 -29.01 16.00 22.20
C ALA A 557 -29.81 17.04 23.01
N GLU A 558 -29.30 18.26 23.10
CA GLU A 558 -29.94 19.35 23.86
C GLU A 558 -31.07 20.04 23.09
N LYS A 559 -30.92 20.23 21.77
CA LYS A 559 -31.76 21.17 21.00
C LYS A 559 -32.70 20.50 19.99
N GLU A 560 -32.47 19.25 19.63
CA GLU A 560 -33.19 18.58 18.55
C GLU A 560 -34.00 17.39 19.10
N SER A 561 -35.33 17.55 19.12
CA SER A 561 -36.24 16.55 19.71
C SER A 561 -36.56 15.36 18.80
N SER A 562 -36.05 15.32 17.57
CA SER A 562 -36.55 14.44 16.50
C SER A 562 -35.47 13.67 15.74
N TYR A 563 -34.87 12.67 16.41
CA TYR A 563 -34.66 11.34 15.83
C TYR A 563 -34.61 10.30 16.96
N GLY A 564 -35.30 9.17 16.78
CA GLY A 564 -35.39 8.13 17.79
C GLY A 564 -34.02 7.50 18.10
N THR A 565 -33.82 7.11 19.36
CA THR A 565 -32.70 6.34 19.95
C THR A 565 -31.34 7.02 20.16
N ASN A 566 -31.08 7.36 21.44
CA ASN A 566 -29.78 7.40 22.12
C ASN A 566 -28.63 8.09 21.36
N HIS A 567 -28.37 9.38 21.61
CA HIS A 567 -27.26 10.13 21.03
C HIS A 567 -25.87 9.50 21.29
N MET A 568 -25.74 8.65 22.33
CA MET A 568 -24.55 7.82 22.50
C MET A 568 -24.32 6.85 21.34
N ASN A 569 -25.36 6.44 20.60
CA ASN A 569 -25.22 5.61 19.42
C ASN A 569 -24.37 6.29 18.35
N MET A 570 -24.44 7.62 18.18
CA MET A 570 -23.57 8.31 17.23
C MET A 570 -22.10 8.29 17.68
N ILE A 571 -21.85 8.46 18.98
CA ILE A 571 -20.50 8.33 19.57
C ILE A 571 -20.01 6.89 19.44
N ASN A 572 -20.88 5.91 19.69
CA ASN A 572 -20.57 4.50 19.53
C ASN A 572 -20.29 4.16 18.07
N ASP A 573 -21.06 4.67 17.13
CA ASP A 573 -20.88 4.50 15.69
C ASP A 573 -19.58 5.13 15.19
N TYR A 574 -19.18 6.25 15.79
CA TYR A 574 -17.86 6.84 15.56
C TYR A 574 -16.76 5.93 16.10
N ASN A 575 -16.91 5.39 17.32
CA ASN A 575 -15.92 4.50 17.92
C ASN A 575 -15.92 3.07 17.32
N ASN A 576 -16.96 2.70 16.58
CA ASN A 576 -17.12 1.36 16.08
C ASN A 576 -16.20 1.08 14.89
N SER A 577 -15.17 0.26 15.15
CA SER A 577 -14.17 -0.19 14.17
C SER A 577 -14.75 -0.96 12.99
N SER A 578 -15.97 -1.53 13.10
CA SER A 578 -16.63 -2.22 12.00
C SER A 578 -17.21 -1.30 10.93
N THR A 579 -17.18 0.02 11.14
CA THR A 579 -17.80 1.01 10.23
C THR A 579 -16.80 1.95 9.54
N GLY A 580 -15.50 1.86 9.83
CA GLY A 580 -14.46 2.61 9.11
C GLY A 580 -13.21 2.96 9.93
N ASN A 581 -12.18 3.43 9.22
CA ASN A 581 -10.83 3.72 9.71
C ASN A 581 -10.74 5.10 10.38
N THR A 582 -11.19 5.22 11.64
CA THR A 582 -11.15 6.50 12.39
C THR A 582 -9.75 7.00 12.74
N GLY A 583 -8.68 6.36 12.26
CA GLY A 583 -7.31 6.83 12.47
C GLY A 583 -6.83 6.74 13.92
N GLY A 584 -7.37 5.78 14.68
CA GLY A 584 -7.06 5.59 16.09
C GLY A 584 -7.67 6.65 17.01
N VAL A 585 -8.80 7.23 16.61
CA VAL A 585 -9.56 8.17 17.44
C VAL A 585 -10.58 7.42 18.28
N THR A 586 -10.66 7.76 19.57
CA THR A 586 -11.68 7.27 20.48
C THR A 586 -12.31 8.44 21.23
N ILE A 587 -13.64 8.46 21.27
CA ILE A 587 -14.44 9.49 21.94
C ILE A 587 -15.07 8.86 23.17
N THR A 588 -14.82 9.41 24.35
CA THR A 588 -15.42 8.96 25.61
C THR A 588 -16.28 10.06 26.19
N ALA A 589 -17.55 9.76 26.48
CA ALA A 589 -18.46 10.66 27.15
C ALA A 589 -18.61 10.27 28.63
N TYR A 590 -18.36 11.20 29.54
CA TYR A 590 -18.51 11.02 30.98
C TYR A 590 -19.78 11.72 31.48
N ASN A 591 -20.47 11.08 32.44
CA ASN A 591 -21.66 11.59 33.12
C ASN A 591 -22.93 11.76 32.24
N GLY A 592 -22.98 11.10 31.07
CA GLY A 592 -24.00 11.37 30.05
C GLY A 592 -25.20 10.42 29.96
N GLY A 593 -25.06 9.15 30.35
CA GLY A 593 -26.06 8.12 30.02
C GLY A 593 -26.45 8.14 28.54
N ASN A 594 -27.65 7.67 28.19
CA ASN A 594 -28.13 7.66 26.80
C ASN A 594 -28.62 9.05 26.29
N ASN A 595 -28.79 10.01 27.20
CA ASN A 595 -29.44 11.29 26.91
C ASN A 595 -28.46 12.48 26.85
N LEU A 596 -27.18 12.28 27.17
CA LEU A 596 -26.10 13.27 27.05
C LEU A 596 -26.47 14.71 27.50
N PRO A 597 -26.80 14.94 28.79
CA PRO A 597 -27.10 16.29 29.32
C PRO A 597 -25.95 17.28 29.11
N THR A 598 -26.23 18.58 29.22
CA THR A 598 -25.22 19.66 29.11
C THR A 598 -24.06 19.58 30.11
N SER A 599 -24.21 18.80 31.19
CA SER A 599 -23.13 18.46 32.13
C SER A 599 -22.16 17.38 31.61
N THR A 600 -22.39 16.84 30.42
CA THR A 600 -21.55 15.80 29.81
C THR A 600 -20.20 16.40 29.44
N THR A 601 -19.14 15.70 29.84
CA THR A 601 -17.77 16.02 29.46
C THR A 601 -17.29 14.99 28.44
N ILE A 602 -16.74 15.45 27.31
CA ILE A 602 -16.21 14.56 26.28
C ILE A 602 -14.69 14.63 26.26
N THR A 603 -14.07 13.46 26.26
CA THR A 603 -12.64 13.28 26.06
C THR A 603 -12.40 12.61 24.72
N VAL A 604 -11.46 13.16 23.95
CA VAL A 604 -11.02 12.59 22.68
C VAL A 604 -9.59 12.11 22.82
N SER A 605 -9.36 10.85 22.49
CA SER A 605 -8.02 10.24 22.42
C SER A 605 -7.67 9.98 20.95
N VAL A 606 -6.43 10.26 20.56
CA VAL A 606 -5.90 9.95 19.22
C VAL A 606 -4.59 9.20 19.38
N GLY A 607 -4.59 7.89 19.07
CA GLY A 607 -3.49 7.00 19.45
C GLY A 607 -3.33 6.95 20.98
N ASN A 608 -2.10 7.16 21.47
CA ASN A 608 -1.80 7.18 22.90
C ASN A 608 -2.00 8.56 23.55
N SER A 609 -2.30 9.58 22.76
CA SER A 609 -2.48 10.95 23.23
C SER A 609 -3.93 11.16 23.61
N THR A 610 -4.17 11.52 24.87
CA THR A 610 -5.49 12.00 25.31
C THR A 610 -5.45 13.52 25.32
N TYR A 611 -6.37 14.13 24.58
CA TYR A 611 -6.46 15.58 24.49
C TYR A 611 -7.39 16.13 25.59
N PRO A 612 -7.30 17.43 25.93
CA PRO A 612 -8.09 18.02 26.99
C PRO A 612 -9.59 17.75 26.79
N ALA A 613 -10.25 17.38 27.87
CA ALA A 613 -11.69 17.19 27.85
C ALA A 613 -12.39 18.53 27.55
N LYS A 614 -13.38 18.49 26.66
CA LYS A 614 -14.17 19.67 26.33
C LYS A 614 -15.55 19.57 26.98
N PRO A 615 -15.98 20.59 27.74
CA PRO A 615 -17.36 20.68 28.20
C PRO A 615 -18.28 21.01 27.02
N TYR A 616 -19.59 20.83 27.21
CA TYR A 616 -20.60 21.30 26.26
C TYR A 616 -20.36 22.75 25.83
N GLU A 617 -20.38 22.99 24.52
CA GLU A 617 -20.39 24.33 23.92
C GLU A 617 -21.74 24.61 23.25
N ASP A 618 -22.41 25.71 23.62
CA ASP A 618 -23.69 26.13 23.03
C ASP A 618 -23.48 26.72 21.63
N ILE A 619 -23.48 25.85 20.61
CA ILE A 619 -23.30 26.26 19.21
C ILE A 619 -24.63 26.84 18.71
N LYS A 620 -24.62 28.09 18.24
CA LYS A 620 -25.85 28.80 17.85
C LYS A 620 -26.45 28.33 16.52
N ASN A 621 -25.61 27.88 15.59
CA ASN A 621 -26.02 27.48 14.24
C ASN A 621 -25.40 26.13 13.88
N PRO A 622 -26.17 25.14 13.42
CA PRO A 622 -25.64 23.86 12.97
C PRO A 622 -24.59 23.95 11.86
N ARG A 623 -24.56 25.03 11.07
CA ARG A 623 -23.56 25.26 10.00
C ARG A 623 -22.23 25.83 10.48
N ASP A 624 -22.12 26.25 11.73
CA ASP A 624 -20.90 26.82 12.30
C ASP A 624 -20.11 25.75 13.07
#